data_AF-A0A661SKD2-F1
#
_entry.id   AF-A0A661SKD2-F1
#
_cell.length_a   1.000
_cell.length_b   1.000
_cell.length_c   1.000
_cell.angle_alpha   90.00
_cell.angle_beta   90.00
_cell.angle_gamma   90.00
#
_symmetry.space_group_name_H-M   'P 1'
#
loop_
_entity.id
_entity.type
_entity.pdbx_description
1 polymer ?
#
loop_
_entity_poly.entity_id
_entity_poly.type
_entity_poly.pdbx_seq_one_letter_code
_entity_poly.pdbx_strand_id
1 'polypeptide(L)'
;MHSDATLFLSHNANQISIQFSGIVHAAKGIAILDLGQVTLKNGVLTRIIVIRRINRQKKDGKWQKNIYYYAVAGNLELSAGSLYHFCHKRQCIEAGFRELKNHCDLERLPFQCLRANEFWILCKIMAMTLFKIFQEEMLPKSLRSLLRKTLFRRIFQKGLRF
;
A
#
# COMPACT_ATOMS: atom_id res chain seq x y z
N MET A 1 7.99 11.30 -30.29
CA MET A 1 7.17 10.45 -31.16
C MET A 1 6.81 9.20 -30.36
N HIS A 2 5.62 9.17 -29.76
CA HIS A 2 5.11 8.01 -29.03
C HIS A 2 4.63 6.97 -30.04
N SER A 3 5.19 5.77 -29.98
CA SER A 3 4.71 4.61 -30.73
C SER A 3 3.65 3.93 -29.85
N ASP A 4 2.38 4.14 -30.19
CA ASP A 4 1.25 3.47 -29.55
C ASP A 4 1.09 2.08 -30.18
N ALA A 5 1.52 1.05 -29.46
CA ALA A 5 1.30 -0.34 -29.83
C ALA A 5 -0.05 -0.80 -29.25
N THR A 6 -1.07 -0.90 -30.10
CA THR A 6 -2.37 -1.46 -29.73
C THR A 6 -2.36 -2.96 -29.98
N LEU A 7 -2.55 -3.78 -28.92
CA LEU A 7 -2.57 -5.24 -29.01
C LEU A 7 -3.99 -5.75 -28.80
N PHE A 8 -4.60 -6.29 -29.84
CA PHE A 8 -5.92 -6.92 -29.79
C PHE A 8 -5.76 -8.40 -29.45
N LEU A 9 -6.10 -8.80 -28.22
CA LEU A 9 -6.21 -10.21 -27.85
C LEU A 9 -7.68 -10.64 -28.00
N SER A 10 -7.97 -11.30 -29.12
CA SER A 10 -9.27 -11.90 -29.42
C SER A 10 -9.32 -13.33 -28.91
N HIS A 11 -9.98 -13.56 -27.76
CA HIS A 11 -10.56 -14.86 -27.45
C HIS A 11 -11.98 -14.66 -26.92
N ASN A 12 -12.96 -15.03 -27.75
CA ASN A 12 -14.39 -15.11 -27.49
C ASN A 12 -15.10 -13.82 -27.01
N ALA A 13 -15.74 -13.15 -27.97
CA ALA A 13 -16.90 -12.27 -27.84
C ALA A 13 -16.85 -11.02 -26.93
N ASN A 14 -15.73 -10.71 -26.27
CA ASN A 14 -15.51 -9.41 -25.63
C ASN A 14 -14.26 -8.76 -26.25
N GLN A 15 -14.44 -7.70 -27.05
CA GLN A 15 -13.32 -6.89 -27.51
C GLN A 15 -12.67 -6.21 -26.30
N ILE A 16 -11.52 -6.72 -25.87
CA ILE A 16 -10.67 -6.08 -24.87
C ILE A 16 -9.71 -5.16 -25.63
N SER A 17 -9.99 -3.86 -25.63
CA SER A 17 -9.09 -2.85 -26.21
C SER A 17 -7.97 -2.52 -25.22
N ILE A 18 -6.85 -3.24 -25.32
CA ILE A 18 -5.67 -2.98 -24.49
C ILE A 18 -4.90 -1.82 -25.15
N GLN A 19 -5.09 -0.60 -24.62
CA GLN A 19 -4.26 0.55 -24.97
C GLN A 19 -3.07 0.62 -24.02
N PHE A 20 -1.91 0.25 -24.54
CA PHE A 20 -0.66 0.28 -23.81
C PHE A 20 -0.11 1.70 -23.74
N SER A 21 0.02 2.26 -22.54
CA SER A 21 0.54 3.63 -22.35
C SER A 21 2.01 3.69 -21.94
N GLY A 22 2.67 2.55 -21.70
CA GLY A 22 4.08 2.47 -21.31
C GLY A 22 4.35 1.94 -19.90
N ILE A 23 5.63 1.84 -19.55
CA ILE A 23 6.10 1.52 -18.20
C ILE A 23 6.37 2.82 -17.43
N VAL A 24 5.72 3.00 -16.29
CA VAL A 24 5.91 4.14 -15.39
C VAL A 24 6.71 3.71 -14.17
N HIS A 25 7.77 4.46 -13.85
CA HIS A 25 8.57 4.25 -12.63
C HIS A 25 8.00 5.08 -11.47
N ALA A 26 7.41 4.40 -10.47
CA ALA A 26 6.77 5.10 -9.34
C ALA A 26 7.69 5.29 -8.13
N ALA A 27 8.63 4.37 -7.90
CA ALA A 27 9.60 4.46 -6.81
C ALA A 27 10.79 3.52 -7.05
N LYS A 28 11.81 3.59 -6.18
CA LYS A 28 12.95 2.67 -6.24
C LYS A 28 12.48 1.21 -6.15
N GLY A 29 12.73 0.45 -7.22
CA GLY A 29 12.32 -0.94 -7.32
C GLY A 29 10.84 -1.16 -7.65
N ILE A 30 10.08 -0.11 -7.97
CA ILE A 30 8.66 -0.21 -8.32
C ILE A 30 8.46 0.31 -9.75
N ALA A 31 7.91 -0.54 -10.61
CA ALA A 31 7.51 -0.20 -11.97
C ALA A 31 6.05 -0.59 -12.19
N ILE A 32 5.31 0.25 -12.90
CA ILE A 32 3.90 0.08 -13.22
C ILE A 32 3.80 -0.09 -14.72
N LEU A 33 3.09 -1.12 -15.14
CA LEU A 33 2.69 -1.36 -16.50
C LEU A 33 1.20 -1.08 -16.60
N ASP A 34 0.81 -0.14 -17.45
CA ASP A 34 -0.58 0.19 -17.64
C ASP A 34 -1.13 -0.54 -18.87
N LEU A 35 -2.12 -1.39 -18.64
CA LEU A 35 -2.77 -2.19 -19.69
C LEU A 35 -3.98 -1.46 -20.28
N GLY A 36 -4.28 -0.25 -19.83
CA GLY A 36 -5.43 0.51 -20.31
C GLY A 36 -6.74 0.01 -19.73
N GLN A 37 -7.84 0.35 -20.41
CA GLN A 37 -9.19 0.00 -19.98
C GLN A 37 -9.64 -1.33 -20.54
N VAL A 38 -10.28 -2.14 -19.69
CA VAL A 38 -10.95 -3.38 -20.08
C VAL A 38 -12.41 -3.30 -19.67
N THR A 39 -13.29 -3.82 -20.52
CA THR A 39 -14.70 -4.02 -20.18
C THR A 39 -14.84 -5.38 -19.50
N LEU A 40 -15.24 -5.38 -18.24
CA LEU A 40 -15.56 -6.60 -17.51
C LEU A 40 -16.85 -7.23 -18.06
N LYS A 41 -17.08 -8.52 -17.78
CA LYS A 41 -18.28 -9.25 -18.25
C LYS A 41 -19.61 -8.59 -17.84
N ASN A 42 -19.61 -7.81 -16.77
CA ASN A 42 -20.77 -7.05 -16.29
C ASN A 42 -20.92 -5.66 -16.95
N GLY A 43 -20.16 -5.37 -18.01
CA GLY A 43 -20.20 -4.09 -18.71
C GLY A 43 -19.41 -2.95 -18.04
N VAL A 44 -18.79 -3.19 -16.89
CA VAL A 44 -18.04 -2.16 -16.16
C VAL A 44 -16.67 -1.95 -16.82
N LEU A 45 -16.43 -0.72 -17.28
CA LEU A 45 -15.11 -0.27 -17.73
C LEU A 45 -14.17 -0.14 -16.53
N THR A 46 -13.03 -0.82 -16.61
CA THR A 46 -12.06 -0.91 -15.52
C THR A 46 -10.66 -0.74 -16.09
N ARG A 47 -9.88 0.20 -15.56
CA ARG A 47 -8.46 0.30 -15.89
C ARG A 47 -7.68 -0.76 -15.13
N ILE A 48 -6.80 -1.48 -15.82
CA ILE A 48 -5.91 -2.47 -15.21
C ILE A 48 -4.48 -1.98 -15.28
N ILE A 49 -3.82 -1.94 -14.11
CA ILE A 49 -2.39 -1.73 -14.01
C ILE A 49 -1.73 -2.96 -13.38
N VAL A 50 -0.56 -3.34 -13.89
CA VAL A 50 0.29 -4.39 -13.34
C VAL A 50 1.51 -3.75 -12.69
N ILE A 51 1.76 -4.06 -11.43
CA ILE A 51 2.83 -3.46 -10.65
C ILE A 51 3.89 -4.51 -10.37
N ARG A 52 5.13 -4.21 -10.76
CA ARG A 52 6.32 -4.95 -10.39
C ARG A 52 7.00 -4.29 -9.20
N ARG A 53 7.18 -5.04 -8.11
CA ARG A 53 7.92 -4.61 -6.93
C ARG A 53 9.15 -5.48 -6.72
N ILE A 54 10.32 -4.86 -6.62
CA ILE A 54 11.60 -5.51 -6.33
C ILE A 54 11.98 -5.17 -4.89
N ASN A 55 12.06 -6.18 -4.05
CA ASN A 55 12.59 -6.07 -2.70
C ASN A 55 14.01 -6.63 -2.66
N ARG A 56 14.95 -5.87 -2.11
CA ARG A 56 16.34 -6.31 -1.90
C ARG A 56 16.59 -6.36 -0.41
N GLN A 57 16.88 -7.55 0.11
CA GLN A 57 17.18 -7.75 1.52
C GLN A 57 18.53 -8.44 1.66
N LYS A 58 19.29 -8.05 2.68
CA LYS A 58 20.52 -8.74 3.05
C LYS A 58 20.18 -9.77 4.11
N LYS A 59 20.31 -11.05 3.79
CA LYS A 59 20.10 -12.18 4.71
C LYS A 59 21.39 -12.97 4.77
N ASP A 60 21.91 -13.18 5.98
CA ASP A 60 23.17 -13.91 6.23
C ASP A 60 24.35 -13.39 5.40
N GLY A 61 24.50 -12.06 5.32
CA GLY A 61 25.58 -11.42 4.57
C GLY A 61 25.37 -11.37 3.05
N LYS A 62 24.44 -12.15 2.48
CA LYS A 62 24.18 -12.21 1.04
C LYS A 62 22.98 -11.34 0.64
N TRP A 63 23.08 -10.71 -0.52
CA TRP A 63 21.97 -9.95 -1.11
C TRP A 63 20.99 -10.90 -1.79
N GLN A 64 19.73 -10.89 -1.34
CA GLN A 64 18.62 -11.60 -1.95
C GLN A 64 17.69 -10.60 -2.64
N LYS A 65 17.27 -10.92 -3.88
CA LYS A 65 16.36 -10.11 -4.68
C LYS A 65 15.05 -10.89 -4.88
N ASN A 66 13.97 -10.38 -4.31
CA ASN A 66 12.64 -10.93 -4.48
C ASN A 66 11.82 -10.00 -5.38
N ILE A 67 11.20 -10.56 -6.42
CA ILE A 67 10.38 -9.82 -7.38
C ILE A 67 8.93 -10.26 -7.21
N TYR A 68 8.04 -9.30 -7.03
CA TYR A 68 6.61 -9.52 -6.87
C TYR A 68 5.86 -8.81 -7.99
N TYR A 69 4.84 -9.48 -8.52
CA TYR A 69 3.91 -8.93 -9.50
C TYR A 69 2.52 -8.98 -8.91
N TYR A 70 1.77 -7.89 -9.03
CA TYR A 70 0.36 -7.84 -8.66
C TYR A 70 -0.37 -6.87 -9.57
N ALA A 71 -1.66 -7.12 -9.79
CA ALA A 71 -2.50 -6.25 -10.59
C ALA A 71 -3.44 -5.44 -9.69
N VAL A 72 -3.74 -4.22 -10.12
CA VAL A 72 -4.79 -3.38 -9.55
C VAL A 72 -5.77 -3.08 -10.66
N ALA A 73 -7.05 -3.33 -10.37
CA ALA A 73 -8.16 -2.99 -11.23
C ALA A 73 -8.93 -1.84 -10.56
N GLY A 74 -9.18 -0.76 -11.30
CA GLY A 74 -9.91 0.39 -10.80
C GLY A 74 -10.74 1.04 -11.88
N ASN A 75 -11.97 1.43 -11.55
CA ASN A 75 -12.86 2.24 -12.39
C ASN A 75 -12.64 3.75 -12.20
N LEU A 76 -11.55 4.13 -11.54
CA LEU A 76 -11.21 5.52 -11.27
C LEU A 76 -10.52 6.12 -12.50
N GLU A 77 -10.95 7.32 -12.90
CA GLU A 77 -10.32 8.12 -13.96
C GLU A 77 -9.00 8.75 -13.48
N LEU A 78 -8.08 7.92 -13.01
CA LEU A 78 -6.76 8.30 -12.52
C LEU A 78 -5.68 7.82 -13.48
N SER A 79 -4.58 8.58 -13.57
CA SER A 79 -3.35 8.11 -14.21
C SER A 79 -2.84 6.83 -13.52
N ALA A 80 -2.08 5.99 -14.21
CA ALA A 80 -1.53 4.74 -13.65
C ALA A 80 -0.69 4.97 -12.38
N GLY A 81 0.11 6.05 -12.35
CA GLY A 81 0.86 6.44 -11.16
C GLY A 81 -0.04 6.86 -10.01
N SER A 82 -1.05 7.70 -10.27
CA SER A 82 -2.00 8.13 -9.23
C SER A 82 -2.84 6.97 -8.69
N LEU A 83 -3.28 6.06 -9.57
CA LEU A 83 -4.02 4.85 -9.17
C LEU A 83 -3.17 3.94 -8.27
N TYR A 84 -1.89 3.76 -8.62
CA TYR A 84 -0.94 3.06 -7.75
C TYR A 84 -0.80 3.74 -6.38
N HIS A 85 -0.57 5.06 -6.34
CA HIS A 85 -0.39 5.79 -5.08
C HIS A 85 -1.65 5.76 -4.22
N PHE A 86 -2.82 5.86 -4.83
CA PHE A 86 -4.11 5.74 -4.15
C PHE A 86 -4.25 4.35 -3.48
N CYS A 87 -4.06 3.27 -4.26
CA CYS A 87 -4.16 1.91 -3.74
C CYS A 87 -3.09 1.62 -2.69
N HIS A 88 -1.87 2.15 -2.87
CA HIS A 88 -0.80 2.00 -1.90
C HIS A 88 -1.10 2.72 -0.57
N LYS A 89 -1.61 3.96 -0.62
CA LYS A 89 -2.04 4.69 0.58
C LYS A 89 -3.17 3.96 1.31
N ARG A 90 -4.15 3.42 0.58
CA ARG A 90 -5.22 2.60 1.17
C ARG A 90 -4.66 1.37 1.90
N GLN A 91 -3.73 0.65 1.30
CA GLN A 91 -3.06 -0.49 1.94
C GLN A 91 -2.30 -0.07 3.21
N CYS A 92 -1.66 1.10 3.23
CA CYS A 92 -1.01 1.63 4.43
C CYS A 92 -2.01 1.90 5.56
N ILE A 93 -3.19 2.45 5.23
CA ILE A 93 -4.27 2.69 6.20
C ILE A 93 -4.80 1.35 6.75
N GLU A 94 -5.05 0.36 5.89
CA GLU A 94 -5.48 -0.98 6.30
C GLU A 94 -4.46 -1.68 7.18
N ALA A 95 -3.16 -1.52 6.89
CA ALA A 95 -2.10 -1.99 7.75
C ALA A 95 -2.12 -1.29 9.12
N GLY A 96 -2.42 0.02 9.15
CA GLY A 96 -2.62 0.77 10.39
C GLY A 96 -3.80 0.25 11.21
N PHE A 97 -4.96 -0.01 10.60
CA PHE A 97 -6.10 -0.62 11.29
C PHE A 97 -5.79 -2.03 11.79
N ARG A 98 -5.03 -2.82 11.02
CA ARG A 98 -4.57 -4.15 11.45
C ARG A 98 -3.62 -4.06 12.64
N GLU A 99 -2.73 -3.06 12.65
CA GLU A 99 -1.85 -2.77 13.78
C GLU A 99 -2.67 -2.41 15.03
N LEU A 100 -3.68 -1.56 14.87
CA LEU A 100 -4.61 -1.19 15.94
C LEU A 100 -5.34 -2.43 16.46
N LYS A 101 -5.88 -3.27 15.57
CA LYS A 101 -6.58 -4.50 15.95
C LYS A 101 -5.69 -5.45 16.75
N ASN A 102 -4.47 -5.70 16.28
CA ASN A 102 -3.56 -6.69 16.85
C ASN A 102 -2.80 -6.21 18.09
N HIS A 103 -2.52 -4.91 18.22
CA HIS A 103 -1.75 -4.38 19.36
C HIS A 103 -2.60 -3.69 20.41
N CYS A 104 -3.84 -3.34 20.06
CA CYS A 104 -4.74 -2.69 20.98
C CYS A 104 -5.92 -3.57 21.40
N ASP A 105 -5.95 -4.84 20.98
CA ASP A 105 -7.00 -5.81 21.27
C ASP A 105 -8.41 -5.23 21.07
N LEU A 106 -8.64 -4.59 19.92
CA LEU A 106 -9.94 -3.95 19.62
C LEU A 106 -11.12 -4.92 19.65
N GLU A 107 -10.88 -6.22 19.49
CA GLU A 107 -11.91 -7.26 19.61
C GLU A 107 -12.32 -7.51 21.06
N ARG A 108 -11.47 -7.15 22.04
CA ARG A 108 -11.74 -7.28 23.47
C ARG A 108 -12.11 -5.92 24.03
N LEU A 109 -13.37 -5.56 23.81
CA LEU A 109 -13.96 -4.36 24.38
C LEU A 109 -13.97 -4.47 25.92
N PRO A 110 -13.24 -3.59 26.64
CA PRO A 110 -13.01 -3.76 28.07
C PRO A 110 -14.23 -3.35 28.93
N PHE A 111 -15.19 -2.64 28.35
CA PHE A 111 -16.36 -2.14 29.06
C PHE A 111 -17.64 -2.85 28.62
N GLN A 112 -18.61 -2.94 29.52
CA GLN A 112 -19.96 -3.44 29.21
C GLN A 112 -20.81 -2.38 28.49
N CYS A 113 -20.46 -1.09 28.65
CA CYS A 113 -21.18 0.03 28.04
C CYS A 113 -20.61 0.40 26.67
N LEU A 114 -21.50 0.52 25.67
CA LEU A 114 -21.14 0.89 24.30
C LEU A 114 -20.42 2.24 24.22
N ARG A 115 -20.90 3.27 24.92
CA ARG A 115 -20.29 4.62 24.90
C ARG A 115 -18.86 4.62 25.48
N ALA A 116 -18.63 3.84 26.53
CA ALA A 116 -17.30 3.72 27.14
C ALA A 116 -16.32 3.02 26.19
N ASN A 117 -16.79 1.99 25.48
CA ASN A 117 -15.99 1.33 24.44
C ASN A 117 -15.71 2.26 23.25
N GLU A 118 -16.69 3.01 22.80
CA GLU A 118 -16.51 4.01 21.73
C GLU A 118 -15.45 5.05 22.10
N PHE A 119 -15.54 5.63 23.29
CA PHE A 119 -14.55 6.58 23.80
C PHE A 119 -13.16 5.93 23.90
N TRP A 120 -13.07 4.70 24.39
CA TRP A 120 -11.81 3.96 24.49
C TRP A 120 -11.17 3.72 23.11
N ILE A 121 -11.95 3.36 22.10
CA ILE A 121 -11.48 3.21 20.72
C ILE A 121 -10.97 4.55 20.19
N LEU A 122 -11.72 5.63 20.39
CA LEU A 122 -11.34 6.97 19.97
C LEU A 122 -10.02 7.41 20.61
N CYS A 123 -9.82 7.17 21.91
CA CYS A 123 -8.56 7.44 22.60
C CYS A 123 -7.39 6.68 21.95
N LYS A 124 -7.58 5.40 21.58
CA LYS A 124 -6.52 4.61 20.96
C LYS A 124 -6.21 5.03 19.53
N ILE A 125 -7.23 5.39 18.74
CA ILE A 125 -7.04 5.98 17.41
C ILE A 125 -6.26 7.29 17.53
N MET A 126 -6.67 8.18 18.43
CA MET A 126 -6.00 9.45 18.69
C MET A 126 -4.54 9.24 19.10
N ALA A 127 -4.25 8.30 20.01
CA ALA A 127 -2.89 7.99 20.43
C ALA A 127 -2.02 7.46 19.27
N MET A 128 -2.58 6.63 18.40
CA MET A 128 -1.87 6.14 17.20
C MET A 128 -1.64 7.25 16.17
N THR A 129 -2.59 8.16 15.99
CA THR A 129 -2.44 9.33 15.11
C THR A 129 -1.34 10.25 15.63
N LEU A 130 -1.33 10.57 16.93
CA LEU A 130 -0.27 11.36 17.55
C LEU A 130 1.09 10.70 17.42
N PHE A 131 1.16 9.38 17.60
CA PHE A 131 2.38 8.62 17.38
C PHE A 131 2.87 8.73 15.93
N LYS A 132 1.98 8.64 14.94
CA LYS A 132 2.34 8.81 13.52
C LYS A 132 2.82 10.22 13.20
N ILE A 133 2.19 11.25 13.76
CA ILE A 133 2.66 12.63 13.65
C ILE A 133 4.05 12.77 14.26
N PHE A 134 4.27 12.24 15.46
CA PHE A 134 5.59 12.22 16.09
C PHE A 134 6.63 11.50 15.21
N GLN A 135 6.28 10.36 14.62
CA GLN A 135 7.19 9.67 13.70
C GLN A 135 7.55 10.52 12.49
N GLU A 136 6.60 11.26 11.92
CA GLU A 136 6.84 12.05 10.72
C GLU A 136 7.62 13.34 11.00
N GLU A 137 7.31 14.03 12.10
CA GLU A 137 7.90 15.33 12.43
C GLU A 137 9.23 15.20 13.17
N MET A 138 9.32 14.28 14.15
CA MET A 138 10.43 14.26 15.12
C MET A 138 11.50 13.21 14.81
N LEU A 139 11.19 12.19 14.00
CA LEU A 139 12.15 11.13 13.69
C LEU A 139 12.87 11.34 12.35
N PRO A 140 14.15 10.93 12.24
CA PRO A 140 14.86 10.90 10.97
C PRO A 140 14.19 9.93 10.00
N LYS A 141 14.31 10.19 8.70
CA LYS A 141 13.68 9.42 7.61
C LYS A 141 13.91 7.90 7.72
N SER A 142 15.05 7.47 8.26
CA SER A 142 15.40 6.06 8.49
C SER A 142 14.50 5.35 9.51
N LEU A 143 13.93 6.08 10.48
CA LEU A 143 13.12 5.54 11.58
C LEU A 143 11.62 5.70 11.38
N ARG A 144 11.17 6.59 10.48
CA ARG A 144 9.74 6.85 10.20
C ARG A 144 8.98 5.62 9.73
N SER A 145 9.66 4.73 9.02
CA SER A 145 9.07 3.49 8.47
C SER A 145 8.91 2.37 9.50
N LEU A 146 9.41 2.53 10.73
CA LEU A 146 9.37 1.49 11.74
C LEU A 146 7.98 1.38 12.39
N LEU A 147 7.55 0.15 12.64
CA LEU A 147 6.36 -0.13 13.46
C LEU A 147 6.57 0.32 14.90
N ARG A 148 5.47 0.67 15.60
CA ARG A 148 5.51 1.19 16.98
C ARG A 148 6.33 0.30 17.90
N LYS A 149 6.05 -1.01 17.89
CA LYS A 149 6.74 -2.02 18.72
C LYS A 149 8.24 -2.09 18.42
N THR A 150 8.61 -2.03 17.14
CA THR A 150 10.01 -2.09 16.69
C THR A 150 10.77 -0.82 17.07
N LEU A 151 10.12 0.34 16.95
CA LEU A 151 10.69 1.63 17.34
C LEU A 151 10.96 1.63 18.85
N PHE A 152 9.95 1.34 19.68
CA PHE A 152 10.14 1.28 21.13
C PHE A 152 11.19 0.26 21.53
N ARG A 153 11.19 -0.93 20.92
CA ARG A 153 12.24 -1.92 21.17
C ARG A 153 13.63 -1.37 20.88
N ARG A 154 13.83 -0.63 19.78
CA ARG A 154 15.13 0.00 19.48
C ARG A 154 15.50 1.08 20.49
N ILE A 155 14.55 1.96 20.82
CA ILE A 155 14.76 3.05 21.80
C ILE A 155 15.16 2.47 23.16
N PHE A 156 14.40 1.50 23.67
CA PHE A 156 14.63 0.91 24.99
C PHE A 156 15.80 -0.07 25.05
N GLN A 157 16.10 -0.82 23.99
CA GLN A 157 17.19 -1.81 24.03
C GLN A 157 18.54 -1.29 23.57
N LYS A 158 18.59 -0.28 22.69
CA LYS A 158 19.85 0.17 22.06
C LYS A 158 20.17 1.65 22.27
N GLY A 159 19.25 2.42 22.85
CA GLY A 159 19.30 3.88 22.83
C GLY A 159 19.06 4.42 21.40
N LEU A 160 18.69 5.69 21.29
CA LEU A 160 18.59 6.39 20.00
C LEU A 160 20.00 6.58 19.41
N ARG A 161 20.50 5.56 18.71
CA ARG A 161 21.70 5.68 17.86
C ARG A 161 21.23 6.06 16.46
N PHE A 162 21.54 7.29 16.07
CA PHE A 162 21.22 7.90 14.78
C PHE A 162 22.10 7.36 13.65
#